data_AF-A0A959N9E5-F1
#
_entry.id   AF-A0A959N9E5-F1
#
_cell.length_a   1.000
_cell.length_b   1.000
_cell.length_c   1.000
_cell.angle_alpha   90.00
_cell.angle_beta   90.00
_cell.angle_gamma   90.00
#
_symmetry.space_group_name_H-M   'P 1'
#
loop_
_entity.id
_entity.type
_entity.pdbx_description
1 polymer ?
#
loop_
_entity_poly.entity_id
_entity_poly.type
_entity_poly.pdbx_seq_one_letter_code
_entity_poly.pdbx_strand_id
1 'polypeptide(L)' 'MKSDPTHLPVTHPTGQYDVLVGADLLPNLAEIAQIRGPIALITDSHVGPLHASRCGDVACVVTIPAGEQHKTLSTVQ' A
#
# COMPACT_ATOMS: atom_id res chain seq x y z
N MET A 1 14.64 -16.39 10.59
CA MET A 1 15.53 -15.26 10.28
C MET A 1 14.80 -14.42 9.24
N LYS A 2 14.37 -13.19 9.56
CA LYS A 2 13.79 -12.30 8.54
C LYS A 2 14.96 -11.82 7.70
N SER A 3 14.98 -12.18 6.42
CA SER A 3 15.94 -11.63 5.48
C SER A 3 15.61 -10.15 5.25
N ASP A 4 16.63 -9.32 5.13
CA ASP A 4 16.44 -7.92 4.77
C ASP A 4 15.72 -7.82 3.41
N PRO A 5 14.78 -6.87 3.23
CA PRO A 5 14.11 -6.68 1.97
C PRO A 5 15.12 -6.27 0.89
N THR A 6 14.94 -6.81 -0.32
CA THR A 6 15.70 -6.38 -1.49
C THR A 6 15.25 -4.97 -1.88
N HIS A 7 16.21 -4.04 -1.96
CA HIS A 7 15.98 -2.66 -2.34
C HIS A 7 16.29 -2.44 -3.82
N LEU A 8 15.30 -1.91 -4.54
CA LEU A 8 15.35 -1.67 -5.97
C LEU A 8 14.98 -0.19 -6.21
N PRO A 9 15.97 0.72 -6.26
CA PRO A 9 15.70 2.13 -6.51
C PRO A 9 15.23 2.34 -7.96
N VAL A 10 14.22 3.19 -8.15
CA VAL A 10 13.70 3.56 -9.47
C VAL A 10 13.87 5.06 -9.66
N THR A 11 14.50 5.46 -10.76
CA THR A 11 14.64 6.86 -11.18
C THR A 11 13.96 7.07 -12.53
N HIS A 12 13.26 8.20 -12.67
CA HIS A 12 12.64 8.65 -13.91
C HIS A 12 12.82 10.18 -14.03
N PRO A 13 12.60 10.80 -15.20
CA PRO A 13 12.97 12.20 -15.42
C PRO A 13 12.40 13.21 -14.42
N THR A 14 11.27 12.89 -13.80
CA THR A 14 10.54 13.77 -12.87
C THR A 14 10.60 13.31 -11.42
N GLY A 15 11.34 12.25 -11.08
CA GLY A 15 11.38 11.79 -9.70
C GLY A 15 12.10 10.47 -9.47
N GLN A 16 12.01 10.01 -8.24
CA GLN A 16 12.56 8.73 -7.80
C GLN A 16 11.71 8.15 -6.68
N TYR A 17 11.70 6.83 -6.57
CA TYR A 17 11.08 6.12 -5.47
C TYR A 17 11.76 4.76 -5.27
N ASP A 18 11.58 4.20 -4.09
CA ASP A 18 12.13 2.91 -3.72
C ASP A 18 11.10 1.80 -3.88
N VAL A 19 11.52 0.67 -4.45
CA VAL A 19 10.76 -0.58 -4.42
C VAL A 19 11.45 -1.53 -3.46
N LEU A 20 10.73 -1.95 -2.41
CA LEU A 20 11.21 -2.90 -1.42
C LEU A 20 10.48 -4.23 -1.58
N VAL A 21 11.24 -5.30 -1.83
CA VAL A 21 10.70 -6.66 -2.04
C VAL A 21 11.17 -7.58 -0.91
N GLY A 22 10.21 -8.13 -0.17
CA GLY A 22 10.49 -9.00 0.97
C GLY A 22 9.23 -9.65 1.50
N ALA A 23 9.41 -10.54 2.47
CA ALA A 23 8.31 -11.22 3.14
C ALA A 23 7.81 -10.39 4.35
N ASP A 24 6.49 -10.39 4.55
CA ASP A 24 5.86 -9.83 5.77
C ASP A 24 6.23 -8.35 6.04
N LEU A 25 6.12 -7.51 5.01
CA LEU A 25 6.45 -6.09 5.08
C LEU A 25 5.29 -5.20 5.58
N LEU A 26 4.04 -5.61 5.37
CA LEU A 26 2.85 -4.82 5.72
C LEU A 26 2.81 -4.33 7.19
N PRO A 27 3.20 -5.13 8.20
CA PRO A 27 3.21 -4.66 9.59
C PRO A 27 4.08 -3.42 9.84
N ASN A 28 5.08 -3.19 8.98
CA ASN A 28 6.01 -2.05 9.07
C ASN A 28 5.74 -1.00 7.98
N LEU A 29 4.54 -0.99 7.38
CA LEU A 29 4.19 -0.14 6.23
C LEU A 29 4.53 1.34 6.47
N ALA A 30 4.14 1.90 7.62
CA ALA A 30 4.34 3.32 7.91
C ALA A 30 5.83 3.70 7.99
N GLU A 31 6.66 2.84 8.60
CA GLU A 31 8.11 3.05 8.69
C GLU A 31 8.76 2.93 7.31
N ILE A 32 8.43 1.86 6.58
CA ILE A 32 8.95 1.58 5.24
C ILE A 32 8.61 2.72 4.26
N ALA A 33 7.37 3.20 4.28
CA ALA A 33 6.90 4.28 3.42
C ALA A 33 7.18 5.67 4.00
N GLN A 34 7.86 5.76 5.15
CA GLN A 34 8.20 7.00 5.86
C GLN A 34 6.99 7.92 6.12
N ILE A 35 5.81 7.34 6.38
CA ILE A 35 4.57 8.08 6.62
C ILE A 35 4.55 8.57 8.07
N ARG A 36 4.40 9.88 8.28
CA ARG A 36 4.37 10.52 9.61
C ARG A 36 2.99 11.05 10.01
N GLY A 37 1.96 10.80 9.22
CA GLY A 37 0.60 11.31 9.40
C GLY A 37 -0.46 10.21 9.30
N PRO A 38 -1.75 10.57 9.38
CA PRO A 38 -2.84 9.60 9.27
C PRO A 38 -2.82 8.90 7.92
N ILE A 39 -3.06 7.59 7.93
CA ILE A 39 -3.10 6.75 6.74
C ILE A 39 -4.55 6.48 6.36
N ALA A 40 -4.95 6.84 5.15
CA ALA A 40 -6.16 6.34 4.52
C ALA A 40 -5.81 5.11 3.66
N LEU A 41 -6.31 3.94 4.02
CA LEU A 41 -6.07 2.71 3.27
C LEU A 41 -7.14 2.53 2.20
N ILE A 42 -6.75 2.61 0.93
CA ILE A 42 -7.63 2.28 -0.20
C ILE A 42 -7.37 0.85 -0.62
N THR A 43 -8.40 0.01 -0.67
CA THR A 43 -8.29 -1.42 -0.99
C THR A 43 -9.55 -1.90 -1.71
N ASP A 44 -9.54 -3.12 -2.23
CA ASP A 44 -10.70 -3.71 -2.88
C ASP A 44 -11.46 -4.71 -1.99
N SER A 45 -12.65 -5.11 -2.44
CA SER A 45 -13.56 -6.02 -1.73
C SER A 45 -13.01 -7.42 -1.46
N HIS A 46 -11.92 -7.85 -2.11
CA HIS A 46 -11.25 -9.13 -1.88
C HIS A 46 -9.99 -8.98 -1.02
N VAL A 47 -9.16 -7.97 -1.31
CA VAL A 47 -7.85 -7.77 -0.67
C VAL A 47 -7.99 -7.17 0.74
N GLY A 48 -8.93 -6.25 0.93
CA GLY A 48 -9.17 -5.57 2.20
C GLY A 48 -9.38 -6.54 3.37
N PRO A 49 -10.35 -7.47 3.28
CA PRO A 49 -10.59 -8.46 4.34
C PRO A 49 -9.38 -9.34 4.70
N LEU A 50 -8.45 -9.54 3.77
CA LEU A 50 -7.29 -10.42 3.97
C LEU A 50 -6.08 -9.69 4.58
N HIS A 51 -5.95 -8.38 4.34
CA HIS A 51 -4.69 -7.68 4.56
C HIS A 51 -4.80 -6.35 5.31
N ALA A 52 -5.96 -5.70 5.35
CA ALA A 52 -6.09 -4.36 5.93
C ALA A 52 -5.64 -4.29 7.39
N SER A 53 -5.96 -5.32 8.19
CA SER A 53 -5.55 -5.41 9.60
C SER A 53 -4.03 -5.50 9.80
N ARG A 54 -3.27 -5.84 8.75
CA ARG A 54 -1.81 -5.95 8.80
C ARG A 54 -1.11 -4.63 8.49
N CYS A 55 -1.82 -3.60 8.03
CA CYS A 55 -1.23 -2.30 7.67
C CYS A 55 -0.98 -1.38 8.86
N GLY A 56 -1.22 -1.85 10.09
CA GLY A 56 -1.07 -1.06 11.30
C GLY A 56 -2.27 -0.15 11.57
N ASP A 57 -2.01 0.97 12.26
CA ASP A 57 -3.05 1.94 12.60
C ASP A 57 -3.36 2.84 11.39
N VAL A 58 -4.55 2.66 10.83
CA VAL A 58 -5.06 3.42 9.69
C VAL A 58 -6.26 4.24 10.13
N ALA A 59 -6.29 5.52 9.73
CA ALA A 59 -7.36 6.44 10.11
C ALA A 59 -8.71 6.06 9.48
N CYS A 60 -8.69 5.49 8.27
CA CYS A 60 -9.86 4.92 7.62
C CYS A 60 -9.48 3.88 6.57
N VAL A 61 -10.44 3.01 6.25
CA VAL A 61 -10.35 2.05 5.14
C VAL A 61 -11.44 2.38 4.13
N VAL A 62 -11.05 2.70 2.91
CA VAL A 62 -11.93 2.93 1.77
C VAL A 62 -11.90 1.67 0.91
N THR A 63 -13.02 0.97 0.84
CA THR A 63 -13.15 -0.25 0.03
C THR A 63 -13.82 0.06 -1.29
N ILE A 64 -13.16 -0.26 -2.40
CA ILE A 64 -13.73 -0.18 -3.75
C ILE A 64 -14.10 -1.59 -4.26
N PRO A 65 -15.03 -1.72 -5.23
CA PRO A 65 -15.31 -3.02 -5.83
C PRO A 65 -14.10 -3.54 -6.61
N ALA A 66 -13.82 -4.84 -6.49
CA ALA A 66 -12.69 -5.47 -7.18
C ALA A 66 -12.89 -5.59 -8.70
N GLY A 67 -11.81 -5.45 -9.45
CA GLY A 67 -11.77 -5.68 -10.90
C GLY A 67 -11.60 -4.40 -11.73
N GLU A 68 -11.02 -4.56 -12.92
CA GLU A 68 -10.66 -3.45 -13.82
C GLU A 68 -11.88 -2.62 -14.28
N GLN A 69 -13.06 -3.23 -14.34
CA GLN A 69 -14.30 -2.54 -14.71
C GLN A 69 -14.67 -1.38 -13.76
N HIS A 70 -14.04 -1.31 -12.57
CA HIS A 70 -14.23 -0.24 -11.60
C HIS A 70 -13.11 0.80 -11.62
N LYS A 71 -12.12 0.72 -12.52
CA LYS A 71 -11.13 1.80 -12.75
C LYS A 71 -11.73 2.91 -13.61
N THR A 72 -12.70 3.61 -13.04
CA THR A 72 -13.40 4.72 -13.69
C THR A 72 -13.27 5.97 -12.83
N LEU A 73 -13.44 7.15 -13.45
CA LEU A 73 -13.43 8.42 -12.71
C LEU A 73 -14.52 8.45 -11.62
N SER A 74 -15.67 7.82 -11.88
CA SER A 74 -16.77 7.72 -10.91
C SER A 74 -16.40 6.99 -9.63
N THR A 75 -15.40 6.10 -9.65
CA THR A 75 -14.93 5.39 -8.45
C THR A 75 -14.07 6.27 -7.54
N VAL A 76 -13.56 7.39 -8.08
CA VAL A 76 -12.67 8.32 -7.35
C VAL A 76 -13.45 9.47 -6.70
N GLN A 77 -14.67 9.76 -7.18
CA GLN A 77 -15.51 10.88 -6.75
C GLN A 77 -16.17 10.62 -5.39
#